data_AF-A0A9X3H1W0-F1
#
_entry.id   AF-A0A9X3H1W0-F1
#
_cell.length_a   1.000
_cell.length_b   1.000
_cell.length_c   1.000
_cell.angle_alpha   90.00
_cell.angle_beta   90.00
_cell.angle_gamma   90.00
#
_symmetry.space_group_name_H-M   'P 1'
#
loop_
_entity.id
_entity.type
_entity.pdbx_description
1 polymer ?
#
loop_
_entity_poly.entity_id
_entity_poly.type
_entity_poly.pdbx_seq_one_letter_code
_entity_poly.pdbx_strand_id
1 'polypeptide(L)'
;MIAEETDIVMRKSIVAIALITAPLAPVLSRPAHNADKPAERTPEHIAKTHVLRLVTKAKLPASWAKASYAGHSYKNVKGSVQTTVLLSNSAEPQGKQLYKVVVASDGKVISGYYAN
;
A
#
# COMPACT_ATOMS: atom_id res chain seq x y z
N MET A 1 17.35 -48.27 -9.33
CA MET A 1 17.15 -49.56 -8.63
C MET A 1 18.22 -49.62 -7.54
N ILE A 2 17.80 -49.91 -6.29
CA ILE A 2 18.63 -50.33 -5.13
C ILE A 2 19.52 -49.19 -4.57
N ALA A 3 19.16 -48.49 -3.49
CA ALA A 3 19.11 -48.88 -2.07
C ALA A 3 20.50 -48.98 -1.40
N GLU A 4 20.66 -48.12 -0.37
CA GLU A 4 21.43 -48.26 0.87
C GLU A 4 22.86 -48.82 0.83
N GLU A 5 23.83 -47.99 1.24
CA GLU A 5 24.90 -48.46 2.11
C GLU A 5 25.29 -47.38 3.13
N THR A 6 24.96 -47.69 4.38
CA THR A 6 25.38 -47.07 5.63
C THR A 6 26.90 -47.08 5.79
N ASP A 7 27.50 -45.99 6.32
CA ASP A 7 28.59 -46.18 7.30
C ASP A 7 28.71 -45.03 8.32
N ILE A 8 28.25 -45.34 9.53
CA ILE A 8 28.83 -45.20 10.88
C ILE A 8 29.67 -43.95 11.26
N VAL A 9 29.42 -43.58 12.54
CA VAL A 9 30.33 -42.95 13.53
C VAL A 9 30.21 -41.43 13.65
N MET A 10 29.13 -40.96 14.29
CA MET A 10 29.17 -39.67 14.99
C MET A 10 29.40 -39.89 16.49
N ARG A 11 30.67 -40.11 16.84
CA ARG A 11 31.17 -39.93 18.20
C ARG A 11 31.49 -38.45 18.41
N LYS A 12 31.09 -37.93 19.58
CA LYS A 12 31.56 -36.73 20.30
C LYS A 12 30.52 -35.60 20.36
N SER A 13 29.73 -35.68 21.41
CA SER A 13 29.04 -34.56 22.05
C SER A 13 30.02 -33.45 22.42
N ILE A 14 29.76 -32.22 21.98
CA ILE A 14 30.25 -31.02 22.65
C ILE A 14 29.07 -30.04 22.70
N VAL A 15 28.48 -29.89 23.89
CA VAL A 15 27.48 -28.86 24.18
C VAL A 15 28.24 -27.58 24.50
N ALA A 16 28.16 -26.58 23.64
CA ALA A 16 28.64 -25.24 23.92
C ALA A 16 27.54 -24.44 24.61
N ILE A 17 27.72 -24.12 25.90
CA ILE A 17 26.84 -23.22 26.65
C ILE A 17 27.26 -21.79 26.34
N ALA A 18 26.51 -21.11 25.48
CA ALA A 18 26.68 -19.68 25.24
C ALA A 18 25.95 -18.89 26.33
N LEU A 19 26.72 -18.22 27.19
CA LEU A 19 26.19 -17.28 28.19
C LEU A 19 25.90 -15.94 27.50
N ILE A 20 24.63 -15.61 27.31
CA ILE A 20 24.21 -14.31 26.74
C ILE A 20 23.81 -13.40 27.89
N THR A 21 24.72 -12.52 28.32
CA THR A 21 24.37 -11.39 29.20
C THR A 21 23.95 -10.20 28.33
N ALA A 22 22.65 -9.98 28.19
CA ALA A 22 22.12 -8.76 27.58
C ALA A 22 21.98 -7.66 28.64
N PRO A 23 22.51 -6.44 28.41
CA PRO A 23 22.18 -5.30 29.27
C PRO A 23 20.74 -4.84 29.00
N LEU A 24 19.98 -4.69 30.09
CA LEU A 24 18.65 -4.08 30.12
C LEU A 24 18.77 -2.60 29.71
N ALA A 25 18.45 -2.29 28.46
CA ALA A 25 18.23 -0.90 28.06
C ALA A 25 16.95 -0.38 28.74
N PRO A 26 16.94 0.83 29.32
CA PRO A 26 15.73 1.40 29.90
C PRO A 26 14.69 1.60 28.80
N VAL A 27 13.61 0.84 28.88
CA VAL A 27 12.36 1.13 28.19
C VAL A 27 11.86 2.44 28.78
N LEU A 28 12.22 3.54 28.12
CA LEU A 28 11.49 4.79 28.26
C LEU A 28 10.08 4.52 27.72
N SER A 29 9.22 4.05 28.61
CA SER A 29 7.76 4.05 28.46
C SER A 29 7.32 5.49 28.28
N ARG A 30 7.51 6.03 27.07
CA ARG A 30 6.87 7.26 26.64
C ARG A 30 5.39 6.92 26.61
N PRO A 31 4.54 7.64 27.37
CA PRO A 31 3.09 7.49 27.27
C PRO A 31 2.73 7.56 25.79
N ALA A 32 1.88 6.65 25.33
CA ALA A 32 1.31 6.70 24.00
C ALA A 32 0.59 8.04 23.87
N HIS A 33 1.33 9.06 23.41
CA HIS A 33 0.75 10.27 22.90
C HIS A 33 0.10 9.81 21.60
N ASN A 34 -1.17 9.43 21.74
CA ASN A 34 -2.14 9.35 20.68
C ASN A 34 -2.19 10.76 20.08
N ALA A 35 -1.16 11.10 19.33
CA ALA A 35 -1.18 12.24 18.46
C ALA A 35 -2.30 11.88 17.48
N ASP A 36 -3.41 12.60 17.59
CA ASP A 36 -4.27 12.92 16.46
C ASP A 36 -3.35 13.39 15.34
N LYS A 37 -2.76 12.43 14.61
CA LYS A 37 -2.22 12.68 13.29
C LYS A 37 -3.43 13.19 12.52
N PRO A 38 -3.40 14.41 11.94
CA PRO A 38 -4.49 14.86 11.09
C PRO A 38 -4.75 13.72 10.11
N ALA A 39 -5.95 13.11 10.20
CA ALA A 39 -6.25 11.82 9.58
C ALA A 39 -5.59 11.75 8.21
N GLU A 40 -4.52 10.95 8.11
CA GLU A 40 -3.67 10.93 6.93
C GLU A 40 -4.58 10.54 5.77
N ARG A 41 -4.91 11.52 4.91
CA ARG A 41 -5.95 11.33 3.91
C ARG A 41 -5.47 10.24 2.98
N THR A 42 -6.14 9.10 3.00
CA THR A 42 -5.73 7.95 2.17
C THR A 42 -5.73 8.34 0.69
N PRO A 43 -4.85 7.76 -0.14
CA PRO A 43 -4.85 8.01 -1.57
C PRO A 43 -6.22 7.78 -2.20
N GLU A 44 -6.99 6.80 -1.70
CA GLU A 44 -8.38 6.57 -2.10
C GLU A 44 -9.28 7.78 -1.82
N HIS A 45 -9.23 8.32 -0.59
CA HIS A 45 -10.04 9.48 -0.23
C HIS A 45 -9.68 10.71 -1.08
N ILE A 46 -8.38 10.92 -1.33
CA ILE A 46 -7.88 11.99 -2.20
C ILE A 46 -8.41 11.80 -3.63
N ALA A 47 -8.35 10.59 -4.16
CA ALA A 47 -8.83 10.26 -5.50
C ALA A 47 -10.34 10.45 -5.64
N LYS A 48 -11.15 9.95 -4.69
CA LYS A 48 -12.61 10.14 -4.66
C LYS A 48 -12.97 11.62 -4.60
N THR A 49 -12.29 12.38 -3.73
CA THR A 49 -12.50 13.84 -3.63
C THR A 49 -12.14 14.54 -4.93
N HIS A 50 -11.06 14.13 -5.59
CA HIS A 50 -10.65 14.68 -6.88
C HIS A 50 -11.70 14.42 -7.97
N VAL A 51 -12.18 13.18 -8.09
CA VAL A 51 -13.25 12.84 -9.04
C VAL A 51 -14.51 13.65 -8.75
N LEU A 52 -14.93 13.77 -7.49
CA LEU A 52 -16.09 14.58 -7.14
C LEU A 52 -15.91 16.04 -7.55
N ARG A 53 -14.74 16.64 -7.34
CA ARG A 53 -14.45 18.01 -7.82
C ARG A 53 -14.54 18.11 -9.34
N LEU A 54 -14.09 17.10 -10.07
CA LEU A 54 -14.19 17.10 -11.54
C LEU A 54 -15.65 16.97 -11.98
N VAL A 55 -16.47 16.18 -11.28
CA VAL A 55 -17.92 16.12 -11.49
C VAL A 55 -18.58 17.48 -11.24
N THR A 56 -18.29 18.13 -10.11
CA THR A 56 -18.82 19.47 -9.80
C THR A 56 -18.40 20.52 -10.83
N LYS A 57 -17.21 20.37 -11.43
CA LYS A 57 -16.71 21.25 -12.50
C LYS A 57 -17.17 20.81 -13.90
N ALA A 58 -18.09 19.85 -14.00
CA ALA A 58 -18.57 19.27 -15.26
C ALA A 58 -17.46 18.73 -16.19
N LYS A 59 -16.31 18.35 -15.63
CA LYS A 59 -15.19 17.72 -16.34
C LYS A 59 -15.27 16.20 -16.36
N LEU A 60 -16.09 15.61 -15.48
CA LEU A 60 -16.53 14.22 -15.57
C LEU A 60 -18.07 14.16 -15.55
N PRO A 61 -18.67 13.13 -16.17
CA PRO A 61 -20.10 12.87 -16.08
C PRO A 61 -20.58 12.72 -14.63
N ALA A 62 -21.80 13.17 -14.34
CA ALA A 62 -22.38 13.13 -12.98
C ALA A 62 -22.48 11.72 -12.38
N SER A 63 -22.59 10.70 -13.23
CA SER A 63 -22.54 9.28 -12.85
C SER A 63 -21.30 8.92 -12.02
N TRP A 64 -20.16 9.59 -12.26
CA TRP A 64 -18.91 9.36 -11.55
C TRP A 64 -18.92 9.76 -10.08
N ALA A 65 -19.91 10.53 -9.64
CA ALA A 65 -20.11 10.77 -8.21
C ALA A 65 -20.42 9.47 -7.43
N LYS A 66 -20.89 8.42 -8.12
CA LYS A 66 -21.19 7.10 -7.56
C LYS A 66 -20.10 6.06 -7.84
N ALA A 67 -18.93 6.49 -8.31
CA ALA A 67 -17.84 5.56 -8.60
C ALA A 67 -17.37 4.82 -7.36
N SER A 68 -17.09 3.53 -7.53
CA SER A 68 -16.57 2.65 -6.49
C SER A 68 -15.06 2.55 -6.58
N TYR A 69 -14.43 2.25 -5.45
CA TYR A 69 -12.99 1.98 -5.44
C TYR A 69 -12.73 0.56 -5.96
N ALA A 70 -11.82 0.42 -6.92
CA ALA A 70 -11.50 -0.84 -7.58
C ALA A 70 -10.09 -1.36 -7.23
N GLY A 71 -9.19 -0.50 -6.74
CA GLY A 71 -7.85 -0.90 -6.35
C GLY A 71 -6.85 0.25 -6.35
N HIS A 72 -5.62 -0.03 -5.97
CA HIS A 72 -4.50 0.88 -6.13
C HIS A 72 -3.21 0.12 -6.49
N SER A 73 -2.25 0.83 -7.05
CA SER A 73 -0.90 0.35 -7.26
C SER A 73 0.12 1.44 -6.91
N TYR A 74 1.32 1.02 -6.52
CA TYR A 74 2.42 1.92 -6.19
C TYR A 74 3.47 1.90 -7.29
N LYS A 75 4.04 3.06 -7.59
CA LYS A 75 5.15 3.20 -8.51
C LYS A 75 6.17 4.18 -7.95
N ASN A 76 7.43 3.77 -7.92
CA ASN A 76 8.54 4.69 -7.66
C ASN A 76 8.91 5.42 -8.95
N VAL A 77 8.86 6.76 -8.92
CA VAL A 77 9.23 7.63 -10.03
C VAL A 77 10.24 8.65 -9.51
N LYS A 78 11.49 8.58 -10.00
CA LYS A 78 12.59 9.47 -9.60
C LYS A 78 12.78 9.56 -8.06
N GLY A 79 12.69 8.42 -7.38
CA GLY A 79 12.85 8.34 -5.92
C GLY A 79 11.63 8.79 -5.10
N SER A 80 10.52 9.16 -5.75
CA SER A 80 9.25 9.47 -5.06
C SER A 80 8.20 8.39 -5.32
N VAL A 81 7.46 8.01 -4.27
CA VAL A 81 6.34 7.06 -4.39
C VAL A 81 5.13 7.79 -4.97
N GLN A 82 4.55 7.22 -6.01
CA GLN A 82 3.25 7.62 -6.56
C GLN A 82 2.26 6.47 -6.37
N THR A 83 1.05 6.80 -5.95
CA THR A 83 -0.06 5.85 -5.81
C THR A 83 -1.05 6.08 -6.94
N THR A 84 -1.26 5.09 -7.79
CA THR A 84 -2.33 5.12 -8.78
C THR A 84 -3.56 4.44 -8.18
N VAL A 85 -4.62 5.20 -7.97
CA VAL A 85 -5.92 4.72 -7.51
C VAL A 85 -6.81 4.45 -8.71
N LEU A 86 -7.44 3.28 -8.75
CA LEU A 86 -8.40 2.88 -9.76
C LEU A 86 -9.82 2.99 -9.17
N LEU A 87 -10.67 3.74 -9.87
CA LEU A 87 -12.09 3.87 -9.58
C LEU A 87 -12.88 3.23 -10.71
N SER A 88 -13.97 2.55 -10.38
CA SER A 88 -14.86 1.90 -11.33
C SER A 88 -16.27 2.49 -11.29
N ASN A 89 -16.91 2.55 -12.45
CA ASN A 89 -18.28 2.98 -12.62
C ASN A 89 -18.94 2.16 -13.74
N SER A 90 -19.78 1.20 -13.37
CA SER A 90 -20.49 0.33 -14.33
C SER A 90 -21.60 1.04 -15.11
N ALA A 91 -22.03 2.24 -14.67
CA ALA A 91 -23.02 3.04 -15.39
C ALA A 91 -22.44 3.73 -16.64
N GLU A 92 -21.12 3.76 -16.79
CA GLU A 92 -20.44 4.31 -17.97
C GLU A 92 -20.35 3.28 -19.11
N PRO A 93 -20.29 3.75 -20.37
CA PRO A 93 -20.10 2.87 -21.51
C PRO A 93 -18.77 2.10 -21.41
N GLN A 94 -18.72 0.94 -22.06
CA GLN A 94 -17.51 0.11 -22.13
C GLN A 94 -16.31 0.93 -22.61
N GLY A 95 -15.15 0.75 -21.98
CA GLY A 95 -13.94 1.55 -22.21
C GLY A 95 -13.88 2.88 -21.44
N LYS A 96 -14.96 3.29 -20.75
CA LYS A 96 -14.97 4.41 -19.81
C LYS A 96 -15.40 4.00 -18.41
N GLN A 97 -15.43 2.71 -18.10
CA GLN A 97 -15.87 2.23 -16.78
C GLN A 97 -14.80 2.39 -15.71
N LEU A 98 -13.58 2.71 -16.08
CA LEU A 98 -12.43 2.78 -15.18
C LEU A 98 -11.76 4.14 -15.29
N TYR A 99 -11.42 4.73 -14.13
CA TYR A 99 -10.72 6.00 -14.04
C TYR A 99 -9.56 5.88 -13.07
N LYS A 100 -8.36 6.23 -13.55
CA LYS A 100 -7.12 6.21 -12.78
C LYS A 100 -6.84 7.61 -12.26
N VAL A 101 -6.49 7.71 -10.98
CA VAL A 101 -6.01 8.95 -10.36
C VAL A 101 -4.63 8.68 -9.79
N VAL A 102 -3.63 9.45 -10.21
CA VAL A 102 -2.27 9.33 -9.68
C VAL A 102 -2.07 10.37 -8.59
N VAL A 103 -1.70 9.91 -7.41
CA VAL A 103 -1.50 10.71 -6.20
C VAL A 103 -0.01 10.62 -5.81
N ALA A 104 0.63 11.77 -5.62
CA ALA A 104 1.99 11.85 -5.11
C ALA A 104 2.04 11.47 -3.62
N SER A 105 3.23 11.13 -3.12
CA SER A 105 3.45 10.84 -1.70
C SER A 105 3.11 12.01 -0.76
N ASP A 106 3.09 13.25 -1.27
CA ASP A 106 2.67 14.44 -0.52
C ASP A 106 1.15 14.68 -0.53
N GLY A 107 0.37 13.75 -1.09
CA GLY A 107 -1.08 13.81 -1.18
C GLY A 107 -1.62 14.71 -2.31
N LYS A 108 -0.76 15.26 -3.17
CA LYS A 108 -1.21 16.00 -4.36
C LYS A 108 -1.63 15.05 -5.47
N VAL A 109 -2.69 15.42 -6.18
CA VAL A 109 -3.08 14.71 -7.40
C VAL A 109 -2.18 15.19 -8.55
N ILE A 110 -1.49 14.24 -9.17
CA ILE A 110 -0.61 14.47 -10.32
C ILE A 110 -1.42 14.43 -11.61
N SER A 111 -2.30 13.43 -11.76
CA SER A 111 -3.09 13.24 -12.98
C SER A 111 -4.36 12.41 -12.73
N GLY A 112 -5.31 12.52 -13.66
CA GLY A 112 -6.54 11.73 -13.69
C GLY A 112 -6.96 11.44 -15.13
N TYR A 113 -7.26 10.18 -15.46
CA TYR A 113 -7.58 9.76 -16.83
C TYR A 113 -8.37 8.44 -16.85
N TYR A 114 -9.15 8.20 -17.91
CA TYR A 114 -9.82 6.91 -18.12
C TYR A 114 -8.77 5.81 -18.34
N ALA A 115 -8.99 4.63 -17.76
CA ALA A 115 -8.19 3.47 -18.11
C ALA A 115 -8.68 2.90 -19.45
N ASN A 116 -7.82 2.94 -20.47
CA ASN A 116 -7.99 2.16 -21.69
C ASN A 116 -7.78 0.67 -21.41
#